data_AF-A0A9P8F9R6-F1
#
_entry.id   AF-A0A9P8F9R6-F1
#
_cell.length_a   1.000
_cell.length_b   1.000
_cell.length_c   1.000
_cell.angle_alpha   90.00
_cell.angle_beta   90.00
_cell.angle_gamma   90.00
#
_symmetry.space_group_name_H-M   'P 1'
#
loop_
_entity.id
_entity.type
_entity.pdbx_description
1 polymer ?
#
loop_
_entity_poly.entity_id
_entity_poly.type
_entity_poly.pdbx_seq_one_letter_code
_entity_poly.pdbx_strand_id
1 'polypeptide(L)'
;SILISLAFFTWLNNFLTNTPYLDQLPPNNMFFSHPIAFLSRYAEVYNLHSQYISIQTAELRKNKVDDVRKRAEFRKAHGLNEEEGVFGGWSARDSGERKDDGEVLGAVGNEMPVSKEAQKEREVLEATTVDKEGAGETYTDFEGKKRPIKKWLGIW
;
A
#
# COMPACT_ATOMS: atom_id res chain seq x y z
N SER A 1 -25.65 15.50 4.56
CA SER A 1 -24.88 16.75 4.31
C SER A 1 -24.04 17.21 5.51
N ILE A 2 -24.51 17.07 6.76
CA ILE A 2 -23.75 17.47 7.97
C ILE A 2 -22.37 16.80 8.10
N LEU A 3 -22.25 15.54 7.70
CA LEU A 3 -20.99 14.79 7.75
C LEU A 3 -19.94 15.37 6.81
N ILE A 4 -20.35 15.78 5.60
CA ILE A 4 -19.45 16.35 4.59
C ILE A 4 -18.90 17.70 5.08
N SER A 5 -19.77 18.57 5.63
CA SER A 5 -19.33 19.84 6.20
C SER A 5 -18.39 19.66 7.40
N LEU A 6 -18.65 18.68 8.28
CA LEU A 6 -17.79 18.41 9.43
C LEU A 6 -16.44 17.81 9.02
N ALA A 7 -16.43 16.90 8.05
CA ALA A 7 -15.22 16.34 7.48
C ALA A 7 -14.36 17.44 6.84
N PHE A 8 -14.97 18.32 6.05
CA PHE A 8 -14.29 19.47 5.45
C PHE A 8 -13.73 20.42 6.51
N PHE A 9 -14.51 20.76 7.54
CA PHE A 9 -14.05 21.64 8.61
C PHE A 9 -12.88 21.03 9.40
N THR A 10 -12.96 19.73 9.72
CA THR A 10 -11.87 19.01 10.41
C THR A 10 -10.61 18.99 9.54
N TRP A 11 -10.74 18.69 8.25
CA TRP A 11 -9.64 18.72 7.30
C TRP A 11 -9.00 20.12 7.21
N LEU A 12 -9.82 21.16 7.10
CA LEU A 12 -9.34 22.55 7.02
C LEU A 12 -8.61 22.96 8.32
N ASN A 13 -9.14 22.58 9.49
CA ASN A 13 -8.49 22.86 10.77
C ASN A 13 -7.16 22.10 10.90
N ASN A 14 -7.11 20.85 10.46
CA ASN A 14 -5.87 20.08 10.41
C ASN A 14 -4.83 20.74 9.48
N PHE A 15 -5.25 21.23 8.31
CA PHE A 15 -4.38 21.98 7.42
C PHE A 15 -3.84 23.27 8.08
N LEU A 16 -4.73 24.07 8.68
CA LEU A 16 -4.36 25.34 9.33
C LEU A 16 -3.41 25.14 10.53
N THR A 17 -3.43 23.99 11.19
CA THR A 17 -2.57 23.71 12.36
C THR A 17 -1.23 23.09 11.99
N ASN A 18 -1.17 22.32 10.89
CA ASN A 18 0.05 21.59 10.50
C ASN A 18 0.83 22.27 9.36
N THR A 19 0.24 23.25 8.68
CA THR A 19 0.92 23.93 7.57
C THR A 19 2.02 24.88 8.07
N PRO A 20 3.25 24.80 7.54
CA PRO A 20 4.32 25.75 7.87
C PRO A 20 4.15 27.11 7.17
N TYR A 21 3.21 27.24 6.23
CA TYR A 21 2.99 28.43 5.38
C TYR A 21 1.76 29.24 5.81
N LEU A 22 1.53 29.35 7.12
CA LEU A 22 0.34 29.97 7.69
C LEU A 22 0.28 31.48 7.45
N ASP A 23 1.44 32.12 7.40
CA ASP A 23 1.64 33.54 7.10
C ASP A 23 1.27 33.92 5.66
N GLN A 24 1.29 32.96 4.73
CA GLN A 24 0.99 33.18 3.32
C GLN A 24 -0.51 33.13 2.98
N LEU A 25 -1.35 32.79 3.97
CA LEU A 25 -2.79 32.70 3.79
C LEU A 25 -3.41 34.10 3.59
N PRO A 26 -4.42 34.23 2.72
CA PRO A 26 -5.10 35.50 2.54
C PRO A 26 -5.88 35.86 3.80
N PRO A 27 -5.99 37.15 4.14
CA PRO A 27 -6.73 37.58 5.33
C PRO A 27 -8.23 37.27 5.19
N ASN A 28 -8.88 36.88 6.29
CA ASN A 28 -10.28 36.42 6.27
C ASN A 28 -11.27 37.47 5.73
N ASN A 29 -10.93 38.75 5.80
CA ASN A 29 -11.77 39.84 5.27
C ASN A 29 -11.79 39.90 3.73
N MET A 30 -10.75 39.40 3.05
CA MET A 30 -10.65 39.40 1.59
C MET A 30 -11.68 38.47 0.93
N PHE A 31 -12.20 37.49 1.68
CA PHE A 31 -13.24 36.59 1.19
C PHE A 31 -14.49 37.34 0.70
N PHE A 32 -14.87 38.43 1.38
CA PHE A 32 -16.07 39.19 1.02
C PHE A 32 -15.86 40.14 -0.18
N SER A 33 -14.64 40.60 -0.43
CA SER A 33 -14.35 41.50 -1.56
C SER A 33 -13.97 40.73 -2.83
N HIS A 34 -13.14 39.69 -2.71
CA HIS A 34 -12.62 38.90 -3.83
C HIS A 34 -12.65 37.40 -3.49
N PRO A 35 -13.84 36.76 -3.50
CA PRO A 35 -13.99 35.36 -3.09
C PRO A 35 -13.17 34.39 -3.96
N ILE A 36 -13.07 34.66 -5.27
CA ILE A 36 -12.33 33.80 -6.20
C ILE A 36 -10.82 33.89 -5.94
N ALA A 37 -10.30 35.11 -5.75
CA ALA A 37 -8.88 35.32 -5.46
C ALA A 37 -8.47 34.76 -4.09
N PHE A 38 -9.37 34.85 -3.10
CA PHE A 38 -9.18 34.23 -1.79
C PHE A 38 -9.00 32.72 -1.92
N LEU A 39 -9.89 32.05 -2.65
CA LEU A 39 -9.82 30.60 -2.86
C LEU A 39 -8.60 30.17 -3.68
N SER A 40 -8.25 30.91 -4.74
CA SER A 40 -7.05 30.61 -5.54
C SER A 40 -5.79 30.72 -4.69
N ARG A 41 -5.70 31.74 -3.83
CA ARG A 41 -4.57 31.90 -2.92
C ARG A 41 -4.48 30.77 -1.89
N TYR A 42 -5.60 30.32 -1.35
CA TYR A 42 -5.63 29.12 -0.50
C TYR A 42 -5.13 27.87 -1.25
N ALA A 43 -5.54 27.70 -2.52
CA ALA A 43 -5.10 26.57 -3.34
C ALA A 43 -3.59 26.61 -3.64
N GLU A 44 -3.01 27.80 -3.85
CA GLU A 44 -1.56 27.99 -4.00
C GLU A 44 -0.80 27.54 -2.76
N VAL A 45 -1.22 27.99 -1.58
CA VAL A 45 -0.59 27.60 -0.30
C VAL A 45 -0.76 26.10 -0.03
N TYR A 46 -1.91 25.52 -0.39
CA TYR A 46 -2.14 24.09 -0.30
C TYR A 46 -1.20 23.30 -1.23
N ASN A 47 -0.95 23.77 -2.45
CA ASN A 47 0.02 23.17 -3.35
C ASN A 47 1.43 23.21 -2.75
N LEU A 48 1.82 24.33 -2.15
CA LEU A 48 3.11 24.45 -1.45
C LEU A 48 3.23 23.49 -0.26
N HIS A 49 2.17 23.34 0.53
CA HIS A 49 2.10 22.35 1.60
C HIS A 49 2.25 20.91 1.09
N SER A 50 1.56 20.57 -0.01
CA SER A 50 1.68 19.26 -0.67
C SER A 50 3.11 19.00 -1.16
N GLN A 51 3.73 20.01 -1.78
CA GLN A 51 5.14 19.93 -2.21
C GLN A 51 6.08 19.72 -1.03
N TYR A 52 5.89 20.45 0.08
CA TYR A 52 6.66 20.26 1.30
C TYR A 52 6.57 18.81 1.82
N ILE A 53 5.36 18.25 1.95
CA ILE A 53 5.18 16.85 2.37
C ILE A 53 5.87 15.88 1.40
N SER A 54 5.79 16.17 0.09
CA SER A 54 6.42 15.33 -0.93
C SER A 54 7.94 15.31 -0.81
N ILE A 55 8.55 16.47 -0.54
CA ILE A 55 10.00 16.63 -0.35
C ILE A 55 10.43 15.88 0.91
N GLN A 56 9.74 16.12 2.04
CA GLN A 56 10.02 15.42 3.30
C GLN A 56 9.94 13.90 3.14
N THR A 57 8.92 13.42 2.42
CA THR A 57 8.74 11.98 2.17
C THR A 57 9.83 11.43 1.24
N ALA A 58 10.21 12.18 0.21
CA ALA A 58 11.27 11.80 -0.72
C ALA A 58 12.63 11.71 -0.01
N GLU A 59 12.94 12.66 0.87
CA GLU A 59 14.16 12.64 1.71
C GLU A 59 14.19 11.43 2.63
N LEU A 60 13.07 11.14 3.32
CA LEU A 60 12.98 9.94 4.17
C LEU A 60 13.18 8.64 3.38
N ARG A 61 12.64 8.55 2.16
CA ARG A 61 12.86 7.40 1.28
C ARG A 61 14.32 7.32 0.82
N LYS A 62 14.91 8.45 0.44
CA LYS A 62 16.32 8.53 0.04
C LYS A 62 17.24 8.03 1.16
N ASN A 63 17.01 8.47 2.39
CA ASN A 63 17.79 8.04 3.56
C ASN A 63 17.73 6.52 3.76
N LYS A 64 16.56 5.90 3.57
CA LYS A 64 16.40 4.43 3.66
C LYS A 64 17.15 3.70 2.54
N VAL A 65 17.08 4.21 1.32
CA VAL A 65 17.79 3.63 0.17
C VAL A 65 19.31 3.76 0.34
N ASP A 66 19.79 4.92 0.80
CA ASP A 66 21.21 5.16 1.07
C ASP A 66 21.75 4.22 2.15
N ASP A 67 20.95 3.91 3.18
CA ASP A 67 21.30 2.92 4.21
C ASP A 67 21.41 1.50 3.65
N VAL A 68 20.44 1.06 2.82
CA VAL A 68 20.52 -0.24 2.12
C VAL A 68 21.73 -0.30 1.18
N ARG A 69 22.00 0.79 0.46
CA ARG A 69 23.15 0.90 -0.45
C ARG A 69 24.46 0.77 0.30
N LYS A 70 24.65 1.49 1.42
CA LYS A 70 25.84 1.36 2.27
C LYS A 70 26.04 -0.07 2.77
N ARG A 71 24.96 -0.74 3.19
CA ARG A 71 25.05 -2.16 3.60
C ARG A 71 25.46 -3.07 2.44
N ALA A 72 24.94 -2.84 1.24
CA ALA A 72 25.31 -3.61 0.06
C ALA A 72 26.78 -3.40 -0.33
N GLU A 73 27.24 -2.13 -0.30
CA GLU A 73 28.63 -1.76 -0.55
C GLU A 73 29.57 -2.38 0.50
N PHE A 74 29.19 -2.35 1.79
CA PHE A 74 29.93 -2.99 2.88
C PHE A 74 30.08 -4.50 2.64
N ARG A 75 28.98 -5.21 2.32
CA ARG A 75 29.03 -6.64 2.01
C ARG A 75 29.92 -6.93 0.80
N LYS A 76 29.91 -6.06 -0.21
CA LYS A 76 30.71 -6.21 -1.43
C LYS A 76 32.19 -6.05 -1.14
N ALA A 77 32.56 -5.04 -0.35
CA ALA A 77 33.95 -4.77 0.02
C ALA A 77 34.53 -5.87 0.93
N HIS A 78 33.71 -6.48 1.78
CA HIS A 78 34.12 -7.57 2.67
C HIS A 78 33.97 -8.98 2.06
N GLY A 79 33.70 -9.10 0.76
CA GLY A 79 33.65 -10.40 0.07
C GLY A 79 32.43 -11.28 0.41
N LEU A 80 31.45 -10.76 1.15
CA LEU A 80 30.24 -11.50 1.56
C LEU A 80 29.19 -11.64 0.44
N ASN A 81 29.46 -11.12 -0.76
CA ASN A 81 28.53 -11.11 -1.90
C ASN A 81 28.96 -12.05 -3.05
N GLU A 82 30.04 -12.83 -2.92
CA GLU A 82 30.56 -13.66 -4.03
C GLU A 82 29.96 -15.07 -4.11
N GLU A 83 29.35 -15.63 -3.05
CA GLU A 83 28.79 -17.00 -3.09
C GLU A 83 27.26 -17.07 -3.28
N GLU A 84 26.52 -15.98 -3.08
CA GLU A 84 25.08 -15.92 -3.38
C GLU A 84 24.85 -14.95 -4.54
N GLY A 85 24.88 -15.49 -5.75
CA GLY A 85 24.61 -14.75 -6.98
C GLY A 85 23.32 -13.93 -6.91
N VAL A 86 23.29 -12.86 -7.71
CA VAL A 86 22.27 -11.84 -8.11
C VAL A 86 20.78 -12.01 -7.65
N PHE A 87 20.35 -13.19 -7.22
CA PHE A 87 19.02 -13.59 -6.79
C PHE A 87 18.90 -14.17 -5.34
N GLY A 88 19.96 -14.23 -4.52
CA GLY A 88 19.99 -15.10 -3.32
C GLY A 88 19.05 -14.80 -2.13
N GLY A 89 18.52 -13.58 -1.96
CA GLY A 89 17.80 -13.22 -0.72
C GLY A 89 16.27 -13.42 -0.70
N TRP A 90 15.63 -13.41 -1.87
CA TRP A 90 14.17 -13.56 -2.00
C TRP A 90 13.78 -14.97 -2.46
N SER A 91 14.60 -15.63 -3.30
CA SER A 91 14.34 -17.01 -3.75
C SER A 91 14.64 -18.06 -2.68
N ALA A 92 15.48 -17.77 -1.68
CA ALA A 92 15.85 -18.74 -0.65
C ALA A 92 14.76 -19.00 0.41
N ARG A 93 13.70 -18.16 0.49
CA ARG A 93 12.59 -18.34 1.45
C ARG A 93 11.46 -19.22 0.91
N ASP A 94 11.41 -19.46 -0.40
CA ASP A 94 10.40 -20.33 -1.04
C ASP A 94 10.93 -21.75 -1.33
N SER A 95 12.24 -21.97 -1.18
CA SER A 95 12.84 -23.30 -1.31
C SER A 95 12.70 -24.12 -0.01
N GLY A 96 11.45 -24.32 0.42
CA GLY A 96 11.07 -25.46 1.24
C GLY A 96 10.86 -26.68 0.36
N GLU A 97 11.92 -27.49 0.21
CA GLU A 97 11.91 -28.87 -0.25
C GLU A 97 11.06 -29.22 -1.49
N ARG A 98 11.70 -29.14 -2.67
CA ARG A 98 11.49 -30.18 -3.69
C ARG A 98 12.80 -30.36 -4.48
N LYS A 99 13.55 -31.38 -4.11
CA LYS A 99 14.56 -31.98 -4.99
C LYS A 99 13.77 -32.71 -6.09
N ASP A 100 13.82 -32.19 -7.30
CA ASP A 100 13.70 -33.01 -8.49
C ASP A 100 14.66 -32.43 -9.53
N ASP A 101 15.55 -33.31 -9.92
CA ASP A 101 16.60 -33.23 -10.91
C ASP A 101 16.03 -32.97 -12.31
N GLY A 102 16.69 -32.14 -13.09
CA GLY A 102 16.23 -31.85 -14.44
C GLY A 102 16.99 -30.72 -15.12
N GLU A 103 18.21 -31.03 -15.54
CA GLU A 103 18.96 -30.26 -16.52
C GLU A 103 18.19 -30.18 -17.85
N VAL A 104 17.72 -28.99 -18.27
CA VAL A 104 17.48 -28.68 -19.69
C VAL A 104 17.76 -27.20 -19.97
N LEU A 105 18.93 -26.95 -20.56
CA LEU A 105 19.20 -25.78 -21.38
C LEU A 105 18.34 -25.85 -22.66
N GLY A 106 17.64 -24.78 -23.04
CA GLY A 106 17.01 -24.76 -24.37
C GLY A 106 15.99 -23.66 -24.65
N ALA A 107 16.48 -22.60 -25.29
CA ALA A 107 15.88 -21.90 -26.44
C ALA A 107 14.40 -21.42 -26.43
N VAL A 108 14.28 -20.09 -26.55
CA VAL A 108 13.54 -19.35 -27.60
C VAL A 108 12.17 -19.89 -28.03
N GLY A 109 11.12 -19.07 -27.85
CA GLY A 109 9.88 -19.25 -28.59
C GLY A 109 8.74 -18.39 -28.07
N ASN A 110 8.52 -17.27 -28.75
CA ASN A 110 7.45 -16.32 -28.50
C ASN A 110 6.12 -16.85 -29.06
N GLU A 111 5.18 -17.27 -28.21
CA GLU A 111 3.76 -17.39 -28.58
C GLU A 111 2.85 -17.42 -27.33
N MET A 112 1.96 -16.43 -27.25
CA MET A 112 1.01 -16.28 -26.15
C MET A 112 -0.21 -17.21 -26.32
N PRO A 113 -0.69 -17.89 -25.26
CA PRO A 113 -2.02 -18.49 -25.27
C PRO A 113 -3.06 -17.58 -24.60
N VAL A 114 -3.72 -16.71 -25.39
CA VAL A 114 -4.85 -15.85 -24.99
C VAL A 114 -6.17 -16.64 -24.77
N SER A 115 -6.13 -17.97 -24.70
CA SER A 115 -7.33 -18.81 -24.62
C SER A 115 -7.58 -19.48 -23.27
N LYS A 116 -6.67 -19.37 -22.28
CA LYS A 116 -6.86 -20.01 -20.96
C LYS A 116 -7.52 -19.12 -19.90
N GLU A 117 -7.60 -17.81 -20.12
CA GLU A 117 -8.12 -16.87 -19.11
C GLU A 117 -9.65 -16.79 -19.11
N ALA A 118 -10.29 -16.89 -20.27
CA ALA A 118 -11.75 -16.79 -20.39
C ALA A 118 -12.53 -18.00 -19.80
N GLN A 119 -11.87 -19.16 -19.66
CA GLN A 119 -12.47 -20.36 -19.06
C GLN A 119 -12.33 -20.37 -17.53
N LYS A 120 -11.26 -19.77 -17.00
CA LYS A 120 -11.01 -19.69 -15.56
C LYS A 120 -11.97 -18.72 -14.85
N GLU A 121 -12.41 -17.66 -15.53
CA GLU A 121 -13.34 -16.68 -14.93
C GLU A 121 -14.78 -17.20 -14.82
N ARG A 122 -15.21 -18.12 -15.70
CA ARG A 122 -16.58 -18.68 -15.65
C ARG A 122 -16.72 -19.78 -14.59
N GLU A 123 -15.70 -20.60 -14.39
CA GLU A 123 -15.71 -21.66 -13.36
C GLU A 123 -15.62 -21.07 -11.93
N VAL A 124 -14.92 -19.94 -11.76
CA VAL A 124 -14.81 -19.25 -10.45
C VAL A 124 -16.14 -18.57 -10.06
N LEU A 125 -16.93 -18.09 -11.02
CA LEU A 125 -18.21 -17.44 -10.76
C LEU A 125 -19.32 -18.44 -10.37
N GLU A 126 -19.33 -19.65 -10.94
CA GLU A 126 -20.34 -20.68 -10.60
C GLU A 126 -20.00 -21.49 -9.33
N ALA A 127 -18.72 -21.58 -8.95
CA ALA A 127 -18.30 -22.21 -7.68
C ALA A 127 -18.51 -21.31 -6.44
N THR A 128 -18.90 -20.05 -6.61
CA THR A 128 -19.08 -19.09 -5.48
C THR A 128 -20.53 -19.01 -4.99
N THR A 129 -21.51 -19.57 -5.69
CA THR A 129 -22.94 -19.40 -5.36
C THR A 129 -23.67 -20.66 -4.88
N VAL A 130 -22.97 -21.76 -4.64
CA VAL A 130 -23.57 -22.97 -4.06
C VAL A 130 -22.72 -23.36 -2.85
N ASP A 131 -23.38 -23.49 -1.69
CA ASP A 131 -22.85 -23.94 -0.40
C ASP A 131 -22.28 -22.90 0.58
N LYS A 132 -23.17 -22.09 1.18
CA LYS A 132 -23.02 -21.75 2.62
C LYS A 132 -24.30 -21.27 3.31
N GLU A 133 -25.36 -22.06 3.20
CA GLU A 133 -26.43 -22.05 4.19
C GLU A 133 -26.08 -23.06 5.29
N GLY A 134 -25.79 -22.56 6.51
CA GLY A 134 -25.80 -23.39 7.72
C GLY A 134 -24.46 -23.93 8.23
N ALA A 135 -23.53 -23.06 8.62
CA ALA A 135 -22.46 -23.44 9.56
C ALA A 135 -22.06 -22.25 10.43
N GLY A 136 -22.40 -22.30 11.72
CA GLY A 136 -22.00 -21.30 12.70
C GLY A 136 -20.48 -21.22 12.79
N GLU A 137 -19.93 -20.05 12.50
CA GLU A 137 -18.50 -19.76 12.58
C GLU A 137 -18.04 -19.95 14.03
N THR A 138 -17.23 -20.99 14.25
CA THR A 138 -16.68 -21.37 15.56
C THR A 138 -15.18 -21.12 15.56
N TYR A 139 -14.69 -20.39 16.56
CA TYR A 139 -13.25 -20.20 16.77
C TYR A 139 -12.71 -21.26 17.74
N THR A 140 -11.49 -21.74 17.50
CA THR A 140 -10.76 -22.66 18.37
C THR A 140 -9.83 -21.88 19.29
N ASP A 141 -10.13 -21.90 20.59
CA ASP A 141 -9.26 -21.31 21.61
C ASP A 141 -7.95 -22.11 21.74
N PHE A 142 -6.95 -21.56 22.46
CA PHE A 142 -5.68 -22.22 22.76
C PHE A 142 -5.82 -23.58 23.49
N GLU A 143 -6.97 -23.86 24.10
CA GLU A 143 -7.32 -25.16 24.71
C GLU A 143 -8.05 -26.13 23.77
N GLY A 144 -8.19 -25.80 22.48
CA GLY A 144 -8.80 -26.65 21.46
C GLY A 144 -10.34 -26.76 21.52
N LYS A 145 -11.01 -25.99 22.38
CA LYS A 145 -12.48 -25.98 22.49
C LYS A 145 -13.09 -25.03 21.44
N LYS A 146 -14.11 -25.49 20.73
CA LYS A 146 -14.85 -24.71 19.72
C LYS A 146 -15.94 -23.89 20.39
N ARG A 147 -15.88 -22.56 20.29
CA ARG A 147 -16.92 -21.65 20.83
C ARG A 147 -17.60 -20.85 19.70
N PRO A 148 -18.90 -20.54 19.82
CA PRO A 148 -19.60 -19.72 18.84
C PRO A 148 -19.11 -18.27 18.91
N ILE A 149 -18.82 -17.66 17.74
CA ILE A 149 -18.43 -16.25 17.65
C ILE A 149 -19.66 -15.39 17.93
N LYS A 150 -19.63 -14.62 19.03
CA LYS A 150 -20.72 -13.72 19.39
C LYS A 150 -20.60 -12.44 18.58
N LYS A 151 -21.40 -12.33 17.52
CA LYS A 151 -21.48 -11.15 16.65
C LYS A 151 -22.12 -9.99 17.41
N TRP A 152 -21.33 -9.01 17.83
CA TRP A 152 -21.84 -7.76 18.41
C TRP A 152 -21.70 -6.65 17.37
N LEU A 153 -22.81 -6.00 17.02
CA LEU A 153 -22.86 -4.85 16.10
C LEU A 153 -22.44 -5.12 14.64
N GLY A 154 -22.73 -6.31 14.11
CA GLY A 154 -22.75 -6.54 12.65
C GLY A 154 -21.40 -6.48 11.94
N ILE A 155 -20.29 -6.54 12.67
CA ILE A 155 -18.94 -6.61 12.09
C ILE A 155 -18.44 -8.05 12.24
N TRP A 156 -17.95 -8.59 11.13
CA TRP A 156 -17.39 -9.94 10.96
C TRP A 156 -15.96 -10.01 11.52
#